data_AF-A0A2V5UJ32-F1
#
_entry.id   AF-A0A2V5UJ32-F1
#
_cell.length_a   1.000
_cell.length_b   1.000
_cell.length_c   1.000
_cell.angle_alpha   90.00
_cell.angle_beta   90.00
_cell.angle_gamma   90.00
#
_symmetry.space_group_name_H-M   'P 1'
#
loop_
_entity.id
_entity.type
_entity.pdbx_description
1 polymer ?
#
loop_
_entity_poly.entity_id
_entity_poly.type
_entity_poly.pdbx_seq_one_letter_code
_entity_poly.pdbx_strand_id
1 'polypeptide(L)'
;MPLCNDGDQHVTHAMQPTHVYAVRPRINHRGVDLISDALPVGRLWYGERDAITNAINYAKFRSRSHNAVIRVYDNAGNVIETYEHTGDFKEW
;
A
#
# COMPACT_ATOMS: atom_id res chain seq x y z
N MET A 1 -9.78 -4.04 44.88
CA MET A 1 -8.60 -3.86 44.00
C MET A 1 -7.93 -5.20 43.84
N PRO A 2 -7.43 -5.60 42.64
CA PRO A 2 -7.28 -4.88 41.36
C PRO A 2 -8.55 -5.04 40.48
N LEU A 3 -8.97 -4.19 39.52
CA LEU A 3 -8.35 -3.42 38.42
C LEU A 3 -7.68 -4.26 37.33
N CYS A 4 -8.48 -4.74 36.38
CA CYS A 4 -8.14 -4.72 34.95
C CYS A 4 -9.41 -4.34 34.17
N ASN A 5 -9.47 -3.10 33.70
CA ASN A 5 -10.15 -2.78 32.44
C ASN A 5 -9.51 -3.64 31.35
N ASP A 6 -10.28 -4.10 30.37
CA ASP A 6 -10.13 -3.59 29.02
C ASP A 6 -11.27 -4.16 28.17
N GLY A 7 -12.09 -3.22 27.70
CA GLY A 7 -13.40 -3.49 27.11
C GLY A 7 -13.34 -4.25 25.81
N ASP A 8 -14.48 -4.88 25.53
CA ASP A 8 -15.04 -5.17 24.22
C ASP A 8 -14.22 -4.62 23.04
N GLN A 9 -13.26 -5.43 22.59
CA GLN A 9 -12.85 -5.39 21.21
C GLN A 9 -13.64 -6.50 20.52
N HIS A 10 -14.94 -6.29 20.31
CA HIS A 10 -15.62 -6.91 19.20
C HIS A 10 -14.99 -6.31 17.93
N VAL A 11 -13.77 -6.74 17.62
CA VAL A 11 -13.08 -6.45 16.38
C VAL A 11 -13.94 -7.07 15.30
N THR A 12 -14.83 -6.27 14.73
CA THR A 12 -15.19 -6.46 13.34
C THR A 12 -13.88 -6.70 12.62
N HIS A 13 -13.73 -7.90 12.05
CA HIS A 13 -12.70 -8.21 11.07
C HIS A 13 -12.94 -7.31 9.84
N ALA A 14 -12.78 -6.00 9.97
CA ALA A 14 -12.35 -5.18 8.86
C ALA A 14 -10.97 -5.74 8.52
N MET A 15 -10.93 -6.62 7.51
CA MET A 15 -9.73 -7.30 7.04
C MET A 15 -8.61 -6.28 6.97
N GLN A 16 -7.63 -6.39 7.87
CA GLN A 16 -6.42 -5.60 7.77
C GLN A 16 -5.88 -5.76 6.35
N PRO A 17 -5.50 -4.66 5.66
CA PRO A 17 -5.01 -4.76 4.30
C PRO A 17 -3.84 -5.73 4.28
N THR A 18 -3.98 -6.79 3.49
CA THR A 18 -3.04 -7.89 3.42
C THR A 18 -1.72 -7.44 2.81
N HIS A 19 -1.76 -6.43 1.95
CA HIS A 19 -0.59 -5.88 1.28
C HIS A 19 -0.57 -4.35 1.33
N VAL A 20 0.61 -3.81 1.61
CA VAL A 20 0.85 -2.36 1.57
C VAL A 20 1.88 -2.07 0.48
N TYR A 21 1.54 -1.13 -0.39
CA TYR A 21 2.40 -0.63 -1.45
C TYR A 21 2.76 0.81 -1.14
N ALA A 22 4.06 1.12 -1.03
CA ALA A 22 4.57 2.47 -0.82
C ALA A 22 5.25 2.97 -2.10
N VAL A 23 4.72 4.04 -2.69
CA VAL A 23 5.33 4.76 -3.81
C VAL A 23 6.11 5.93 -3.23
N ARG A 24 7.44 5.88 -3.35
CA ARG A 24 8.34 6.88 -2.77
C ARG A 24 9.17 7.55 -3.88
N PRO A 25 9.15 8.89 -3.98
CA PRO A 25 10.07 9.62 -4.83
C PRO A 25 11.52 9.31 -4.45
N ARG A 26 12.38 9.17 -5.46
CA ARG A 26 13.82 9.06 -5.20
C ARG A 26 14.43 10.40 -4.85
N ILE A 27 15.46 10.36 -4.02
CA ILE A 27 16.30 11.51 -3.64
C ILE A 27 16.91 12.25 -4.84
N ASN A 28 17.14 11.54 -5.95
CA ASN A 28 17.70 12.13 -7.16
C ASN A 28 16.62 12.69 -8.12
N HIS A 29 15.34 12.63 -7.73
CA HIS A 29 14.18 13.02 -8.54
C HIS A 29 14.09 12.32 -9.92
N ARG A 30 14.82 11.21 -10.12
CA ARG A 30 14.80 10.42 -11.37
C ARG A 30 13.84 9.24 -11.25
N GLY A 31 12.61 9.56 -10.86
CA GLY A 31 11.52 8.60 -10.73
C GLY A 31 11.23 8.15 -9.31
N VAL A 32 10.61 6.97 -9.18
CA VAL A 32 10.04 6.48 -7.93
C VAL A 32 10.43 5.05 -7.64
N ASP A 33 10.47 4.74 -6.35
CA ASP A 33 10.55 3.38 -5.85
C ASP A 33 9.16 2.92 -5.42
N LEU A 34 8.76 1.75 -5.91
CA LEU A 34 7.61 1.01 -5.41
C LEU A 34 8.13 -0.06 -4.45
N ILE A 35 7.73 0.03 -3.19
CA ILE A 35 8.15 -0.88 -2.12
C ILE A 35 6.92 -1.61 -1.58
N SER A 36 7.01 -2.92 -1.44
CA SER A 36 5.97 -3.73 -0.81
C SER A 36 6.57 -5.05 -0.33
N ASP A 37 6.04 -5.55 0.78
CA ASP A 37 6.29 -6.89 1.30
C ASP A 37 5.81 -7.99 0.33
N ALA A 38 4.86 -7.67 -0.55
CA ALA A 38 4.31 -8.59 -1.55
C ALA A 38 5.17 -8.74 -2.81
N LEU A 39 6.28 -8.00 -2.92
CA LEU A 39 7.20 -8.06 -4.06
C LEU A 39 8.26 -9.15 -3.83
N PRO A 40 8.52 -10.05 -4.80
CA PRO A 40 9.56 -11.09 -4.67
C PRO A 40 10.97 -10.54 -4.40
N VAL A 41 11.24 -9.32 -4.85
CA VAL A 41 12.51 -8.59 -4.67
C VAL A 41 12.40 -7.46 -3.64
N GLY A 42 11.21 -7.26 -3.03
CA GLY A 42 10.89 -6.21 -2.06
C GLY A 42 10.78 -4.78 -2.62
N ARG A 43 11.45 -4.45 -3.73
CA ARG A 43 11.47 -3.09 -4.31
C ARG A 43 11.60 -3.08 -5.83
N LEU A 44 10.84 -2.20 -6.49
CA LEU A 44 10.86 -1.95 -7.93
C LEU A 44 11.13 -0.46 -8.20
N TRP A 45 11.82 -0.13 -9.30
CA TRP A 45 12.14 1.24 -9.69
C TRP A 45 11.51 1.59 -11.03
N TYR A 46 10.95 2.80 -11.12
CA TYR A 46 10.48 3.41 -12.36
C TYR A 46 11.18 4.74 -12.57
N GLY A 47 11.84 4.93 -13.72
CA GLY A 47 12.64 6.13 -14.03
C GLY A 47 12.03 7.09 -15.04
N GLU A 48 10.84 6.80 -15.57
CA GLU A 48 10.21 7.53 -16.66
C GLU A 48 9.32 8.69 -16.18
N ARG A 49 8.87 9.55 -17.10
CA ARG A 49 8.05 10.74 -16.79
C ARG A 49 6.77 10.41 -16.03
N ASP A 50 6.21 9.21 -16.26
CA ASP A 50 5.00 8.69 -15.64
C ASP A 50 5.29 7.64 -14.56
N ALA A 51 6.48 7.69 -13.94
CA ALA A 51 6.91 6.71 -12.94
C ALA A 51 5.92 6.52 -11.78
N ILE A 52 5.28 7.59 -11.30
CA ILE A 52 4.24 7.53 -10.25
C ILE A 52 3.04 6.72 -10.76
N THR A 53 2.50 7.09 -11.93
CA THR A 53 1.37 6.41 -12.56
C THR A 53 1.65 4.93 -12.80
N ASN A 54 2.85 4.60 -13.29
CA ASN A 54 3.28 3.23 -13.52
C ASN A 54 3.35 2.41 -12.22
N ALA A 55 3.88 3.00 -11.15
CA ALA A 55 3.93 2.35 -9.83
C ALA A 55 2.52 2.11 -9.25
N ILE A 56 1.63 3.08 -9.37
CA ILE A 56 0.23 2.96 -8.93
C ILE A 56 -0.49 1.87 -9.74
N ASN A 57 -0.33 1.87 -11.07
CA ASN A 57 -0.94 0.89 -11.95
C ASN A 57 -0.45 -0.53 -11.64
N TYR A 58 0.84 -0.69 -11.36
CA TYR A 58 1.39 -1.97 -10.94
C TYR A 58 0.75 -2.44 -9.62
N ALA A 59 0.69 -1.56 -8.62
CA ALA A 59 0.13 -1.90 -7.32
C ALA A 59 -1.36 -2.25 -7.42
N LYS A 60 -2.16 -1.49 -8.19
CA LYS A 60 -3.56 -1.80 -8.51
C LYS A 60 -3.71 -3.15 -9.21
N PHE A 61 -2.84 -3.46 -10.17
CA PHE A 61 -2.89 -4.73 -10.89
C PHE A 61 -2.60 -5.93 -9.97
N ARG A 62 -1.62 -5.80 -9.06
CA ARG A 62 -1.26 -6.84 -8.09
C ARG A 62 -2.24 -6.95 -6.92
N SER A 63 -2.96 -5.89 -6.59
CA SER A 63 -3.96 -5.91 -5.52
C SER A 63 -5.28 -6.56 -5.90
N ARG A 64 -5.57 -6.85 -7.18
CA ARG A 64 -6.91 -7.30 -7.64
C ARG A 64 -7.53 -8.49 -6.89
N SER A 65 -6.72 -9.33 -6.26
CA SER A 65 -7.19 -10.50 -5.49
C SER A 65 -7.02 -10.35 -3.96
N HIS A 66 -6.57 -9.19 -3.47
CA HIS A 66 -6.24 -8.98 -2.07
C HIS A 66 -6.70 -7.61 -1.60
N ASN A 67 -7.06 -7.50 -0.32
CA ASN A 67 -7.22 -6.18 0.29
C ASN A 67 -5.86 -5.51 0.36
N ALA A 68 -5.70 -4.36 -0.30
CA ALA A 68 -4.43 -3.66 -0.34
C ALA A 68 -4.58 -2.15 -0.19
N VAL A 69 -3.55 -1.53 0.37
CA VAL A 69 -3.44 -0.07 0.45
C VAL A 69 -2.21 0.38 -0.32
N ILE A 70 -2.39 1.38 -1.18
CA ILE A 70 -1.33 2.01 -1.96
C ILE A 70 -1.14 3.43 -1.41
N ARG A 71 0.02 3.72 -0.83
CA ARG A 71 0.38 5.03 -0.29
C ARG A 71 1.38 5.71 -1.20
N VAL A 72 1.05 6.91 -1.64
CA VAL A 72 1.96 7.78 -2.38
C VAL A 72 2.53 8.80 -1.42
N TYR A 73 3.85 8.86 -1.38
CA TYR A 73 4.60 9.76 -0.52
C TYR A 73 5.15 10.95 -1.32
N ASP A 74 5.26 12.11 -0.68
CA ASP A 74 6.07 13.21 -1.17
C ASP A 74 7.57 13.01 -0.87
N ASN A 75 8.39 13.99 -1.25
CA ASN A 75 9.82 13.96 -0.98
C ASN A 75 10.17 14.12 0.51
N ALA A 76 9.29 14.71 1.31
CA ALA A 76 9.45 14.84 2.76
C ALA A 76 9.04 13.56 3.51
N GLY A 77 8.46 12.57 2.80
CA GLY A 77 7.99 11.33 3.39
C GLY A 77 6.58 11.42 3.98
N ASN A 78 5.82 12.46 3.64
CA ASN A 78 4.41 12.56 4.01
C ASN A 78 3.56 11.83 2.97
N VAL A 79 2.48 11.19 3.43
CA VAL A 79 1.50 10.60 2.52
C VAL A 79 0.68 11.73 1.90
N ILE A 80 0.68 11.80 0.56
CA ILE A 80 -0.11 12.76 -0.20
C ILE A 80 -1.35 12.14 -0.84
N GLU A 81 -1.31 10.82 -1.08
CA GLU A 81 -2.43 10.10 -1.66
C GLU A 81 -2.47 8.67 -1.14
N THR A 82 -3.69 8.15 -0.91
CA THR A 82 -3.91 6.77 -0.48
C THR A 82 -5.02 6.17 -1.32
N TYR A 83 -4.75 5.01 -1.91
CA TYR A 83 -5.75 4.22 -2.60
C TYR A 83 -6.00 2.94 -1.82
N GLU A 84 -7.25 2.71 -1.44
CA GLU A 84 -7.68 1.46 -0.84
C GLU A 84 -8.29 0.58 -1.92
N HIS A 85 -7.91 -0.68 -1.93
CA HIS A 85 -8.46 -1.68 -2.82
C HIS A 85 -9.01 -2.82 -1.98
N THR A 86 -10.33 -2.98 -1.99
CA THR A 86 -11.01 -4.17 -1.48
C THR A 86 -10.98 -5.23 -2.57
N GLY A 87 -10.33 -6.35 -2.29
CA GLY A 87 -10.23 -7.48 -3.19
C GLY A 87 -11.57 -8.20 -3.27
N ASP A 88 -12.52 -7.67 -4.02
CA ASP A 88 -13.82 -8.29 -4.26
C ASP A 88 -13.71 -9.38 -5.35
N PHE A 89 -12.77 -10.32 -5.18
CA PHE A 89 -12.59 -11.43 -6.12
C PHE A 89 -13.80 -12.36 -6.04
N LYS A 90 -14.77 -12.14 -6.92
CA LYS A 90 -15.91 -13.04 -7.13
C LYS A 90 -15.47 -14.12 -8.12
N GLU A 91 -15.20 -15.33 -7.62
CA GLU A 91 -15.12 -16.53 -8.45
C GLU A 91 -16.42 -16.65 -9.26
N TRP A 92 -16.27 -16.83 -10.57
CA TRP A 92 -17.36 -17.09 -11.50
C TRP A 92 -17.51 -18.60 -11.70
#